data_AF-A0A7S8FIF9-F1
#
_entry.id   AF-A0A7S8FIF9-F1
#
_cell.length_a   1.000
_cell.length_b   1.000
_cell.length_c   1.000
_cell.angle_alpha   90.00
_cell.angle_beta   90.00
_cell.angle_gamma   90.00
#
_symmetry.space_group_name_H-M   'P 1'
#
loop_
_entity.id
_entity.type
_entity.pdbx_description
1 polymer ?
#
loop_
_entity_poly.entity_id
_entity_poly.type
_entity_poly.pdbx_seq_one_letter_code
_entity_poly.pdbx_strand_id
1 'polypeptide(L)'
;MLIESSQPVIVRRLAGDLRLVPGFPVDLPDDDAIRLLAKTNKVHPVLHPGEWVEWRSPALPQQRGEVLAVYTDRTFEVFHPLTEAVCRLPIAWVTQVLRDPAFKTDSSNR
;
A
#
# COMPACT_ATOMS: atom_id res chain seq x y z
N MET A 1 6.47 0.64 -7.59
CA MET A 1 6.01 0.78 -6.19
C MET A 1 7.16 0.44 -5.24
N LEU A 2 7.41 1.29 -4.25
CA LEU A 2 8.37 1.00 -3.19
C LEU A 2 7.78 -0.04 -2.24
N ILE A 3 8.52 -1.13 -2.01
CA ILE A 3 8.16 -2.17 -1.06
C ILE A 3 9.27 -2.41 -0.05
N GLU A 4 8.90 -2.83 1.15
CA GLU A 4 9.82 -3.21 2.22
C GLU A 4 9.40 -4.56 2.82
N SER A 5 10.38 -5.30 3.35
CA SER A 5 10.12 -6.55 4.07
C SER A 5 10.17 -6.35 5.58
N SER A 6 9.27 -7.00 6.31
CA SER A 6 9.27 -7.02 7.78
C SER A 6 10.34 -7.92 8.39
N GLN A 7 10.87 -8.84 7.60
CA GLN A 7 11.94 -9.79 7.93
C GLN A 7 12.73 -10.09 6.66
N PRO A 8 13.96 -10.63 6.73
CA PRO A 8 14.69 -11.03 5.53
C PRO A 8 13.89 -12.04 4.68
N VAL A 9 13.69 -11.73 3.40
CA VAL A 9 12.97 -12.61 2.45
C VAL A 9 13.75 -12.71 1.15
N ILE A 10 13.80 -13.92 0.59
CA ILE A 10 14.31 -14.17 -0.76
C ILE A 10 13.12 -14.57 -1.63
N VAL A 11 12.92 -13.84 -2.72
CA VAL A 11 11.84 -14.03 -3.67
C VAL A 11 12.45 -14.49 -5.00
N ARG A 12 12.13 -15.71 -5.42
CA ARG A 12 12.50 -16.20 -6.75
C ARG A 12 11.56 -15.62 -7.80
N ARG A 13 12.10 -14.88 -8.77
CA ARG A 13 11.35 -14.30 -9.91
C ARG A 13 12.00 -14.72 -11.23
N LEU A 14 11.28 -14.52 -12.33
CA LEU A 14 11.82 -14.77 -13.68
C LEU A 14 13.04 -13.89 -13.98
N ALA A 15 13.08 -12.67 -13.44
CA ALA A 15 14.21 -11.75 -13.56
C ALA A 15 15.39 -12.08 -12.62
N GLY A 16 15.29 -13.16 -11.82
CA GLY A 16 16.28 -13.56 -10.83
C GLY A 16 15.79 -13.43 -9.39
N ASP A 17 16.67 -13.81 -8.46
CA ASP A 17 16.40 -13.77 -7.03
C ASP A 17 16.42 -12.34 -6.50
N LEU A 18 15.32 -11.92 -5.88
CA LEU A 18 15.19 -10.66 -5.18
C LEU A 18 15.37 -10.89 -3.68
N ARG A 19 16.38 -10.25 -3.10
CA ARG A 19 16.61 -10.26 -1.65
C ARG A 19 16.07 -8.97 -1.05
N LEU A 20 15.11 -9.11 -0.14
CA LEU A 20 14.55 -8.01 0.64
C LEU A 20 15.10 -8.06 2.06
N VAL A 21 15.49 -6.90 2.57
CA VAL A 21 16.04 -6.73 3.92
C VAL A 21 15.23 -5.63 4.63
N PRO A 22 14.84 -5.82 5.91
CA PRO A 22 14.17 -4.77 6.67
C PRO A 22 15.01 -3.49 6.73
N GLY A 23 14.35 -2.34 6.63
CA GLY A 23 14.97 -1.01 6.58
C GLY A 23 15.51 -0.60 5.21
N PHE A 24 15.43 -1.47 4.19
CA PHE A 24 15.93 -1.19 2.84
C PHE A 24 14.81 -1.38 1.81
N PRO A 25 14.00 -0.34 1.56
CA PRO A 25 12.97 -0.38 0.53
C PRO A 25 13.55 -0.63 -0.86
N VAL A 26 12.80 -1.35 -1.69
CA VAL A 26 13.13 -1.65 -3.07
C VAL A 26 12.00 -1.16 -3.96
N ASP A 27 12.30 -0.39 -5.00
CA ASP A 27 11.31 -0.05 -6.03
C ASP A 27 11.19 -1.21 -7.01
N LEU A 28 9.95 -1.66 -7.20
CA LEU A 28 9.60 -2.71 -8.13
C LEU A 28 8.57 -2.21 -9.14
N PRO A 29 8.48 -2.82 -10.34
CA PRO A 29 7.32 -2.64 -11.19
C PRO A 29 6.03 -2.96 -10.43
N ASP A 30 4.97 -2.20 -10.68
CA ASP A 30 3.74 -2.28 -9.88
C ASP A 30 3.11 -3.68 -9.94
N ASP A 31 3.10 -4.34 -11.11
CA ASP A 31 2.61 -5.72 -11.26
C ASP A 31 3.36 -6.72 -10.39
N ASP A 32 4.69 -6.60 -10.33
CA ASP A 32 5.55 -7.46 -9.50
C ASP A 32 5.28 -7.23 -8.02
N ALA A 33 5.15 -5.97 -7.63
CA ALA A 33 4.92 -5.57 -6.27
C ALA A 33 3.53 -6.00 -5.78
N ILE A 34 2.47 -5.80 -6.58
CA ILE A 34 1.10 -6.27 -6.28
C ILE A 34 1.08 -7.79 -6.11
N ARG A 35 1.73 -8.54 -7.01
CA ARG A 35 1.84 -10.01 -6.89
C ARG A 35 2.54 -10.43 -5.60
N LEU A 36 3.56 -9.68 -5.16
CA LEU A 36 4.27 -9.98 -3.93
C LEU A 36 3.43 -9.69 -2.68
N LEU A 37 2.74 -8.56 -2.65
CA LEU A 37 1.83 -8.20 -1.57
C LEU A 37 0.71 -9.24 -1.42
N ALA A 38 0.17 -9.76 -2.52
CA ALA A 38 -0.83 -10.81 -2.50
C ALA A 38 -0.29 -12.19 -2.04
N LYS A 39 1.00 -12.46 -2.25
CA LYS A 39 1.62 -13.77 -1.96
C LYS A 39 2.10 -13.91 -0.52
N THR A 40 2.46 -12.81 0.14
CA THR A 40 3.04 -12.87 1.49
C THR A 40 2.72 -11.63 2.32
N ASN A 41 2.45 -11.85 3.61
CA ASN A 41 2.33 -10.77 4.61
C ASN A 41 3.69 -10.26 5.12
N LYS A 42 4.80 -10.78 4.60
CA LYS A 42 6.15 -10.38 4.99
C LYS A 42 6.63 -9.13 4.26
N VAL A 43 5.92 -8.72 3.21
CA VAL A 43 6.22 -7.55 2.39
C VAL A 43 5.07 -6.57 2.52
N HIS A 44 5.38 -5.28 2.52
CA HIS A 44 4.42 -4.20 2.60
C HIS A 44 4.88 -3.04 1.71
N PRO A 45 3.95 -2.21 1.19
CA PRO A 45 4.35 -0.99 0.50
C PRO A 45 4.93 0.00 1.51
N VAL A 46 5.89 0.79 1.05
CA VAL A 46 6.29 2.01 1.76
C VAL A 46 5.33 3.11 1.33
N LEU A 47 4.69 3.75 2.32
CA LEU A 47 3.67 4.77 2.10
C LEU A 47 4.19 6.14 2.50
N HIS A 48 3.71 7.16 1.82
CA HIS A 48 3.93 8.57 2.13
C HIS A 48 2.59 9.32 2.19
N PRO A 49 2.46 10.32 3.08
CA PRO A 49 1.30 11.22 3.06
C PRO A 49 1.10 11.87 1.69
N GLY A 50 -0.15 11.95 1.24
CA GLY A 50 -0.55 12.46 -0.07
C GLY A 50 -0.59 11.43 -1.19
N GLU A 51 -0.09 10.20 -0.95
CA GLU A 51 -0.26 9.10 -1.90
C GLU A 51 -1.69 8.55 -1.85
N TRP A 52 -2.20 8.13 -3.00
CA TRP A 52 -3.46 7.40 -3.07
C TRP A 52 -3.19 5.90 -2.99
N VAL A 53 -4.01 5.18 -2.23
CA VAL A 53 -3.85 3.73 -2.05
C VAL A 53 -5.17 3.01 -2.25
N GLU A 54 -5.06 1.76 -2.68
CA GLU A 54 -6.14 0.78 -2.57
C GLU A 54 -5.90 -0.12 -1.37
N TRP A 55 -6.94 -0.39 -0.59
CA TRP A 55 -6.88 -1.37 0.49
C TRP A 55 -8.07 -2.31 0.48
N ARG A 56 -7.88 -3.47 1.10
CA ARG A 56 -8.95 -4.45 1.33
C ARG A 56 -8.96 -4.86 2.79
N SER A 57 -10.04 -4.51 3.49
CA SER A 57 -10.27 -5.03 4.83
C SER A 57 -10.84 -6.46 4.76
N PRO A 58 -10.74 -7.26 5.83
CA PRO A 58 -11.36 -8.58 5.89
C PRO A 58 -12.89 -8.57 5.81
N ALA A 59 -13.53 -7.46 6.18
CA ALA A 59 -14.99 -7.37 6.36
C ALA A 59 -15.69 -6.51 5.29
N LEU A 60 -14.95 -5.71 4.54
CA LEU A 60 -15.49 -4.72 3.60
C LEU A 60 -14.85 -4.89 2.22
N PRO A 61 -15.58 -4.51 1.15
CA PRO A 61 -15.04 -4.54 -0.20
C PRO A 61 -13.82 -3.60 -0.32
N GLN A 62 -13.08 -3.78 -1.40
CA GLN A 62 -11.94 -2.94 -1.74
C GLN A 62 -12.33 -1.46 -1.75
N GLN A 63 -11.49 -0.64 -1.12
CA GLN A 63 -11.67 0.81 -1.01
C GLN A 63 -10.42 1.54 -1.50
N ARG A 64 -10.56 2.85 -1.69
CA ARG A 64 -9.49 3.75 -2.12
C ARG A 64 -9.54 5.05 -1.35
N GLY A 65 -8.41 5.73 -1.26
CA GLY A 65 -8.30 6.99 -0.53
C GLY A 65 -6.86 7.48 -0.44
N GLU A 66 -6.74 8.76 -0.09
CA GLU A 66 -5.48 9.43 0.15
C GLU A 66 -4.93 9.11 1.55
N VAL A 67 -3.65 8.77 1.63
CA VAL A 67 -2.91 8.57 2.86
C VAL A 67 -2.72 9.93 3.54
N LEU A 68 -3.31 10.08 4.73
CA LEU A 68 -3.23 11.31 5.53
C LEU A 68 -2.00 11.31 6.44
N ALA A 69 -1.67 10.16 7.04
CA ALA A 69 -0.53 9.98 7.92
C ALA A 69 -0.02 8.53 7.89
N VAL A 70 1.26 8.33 8.22
CA VAL A 70 1.91 7.01 8.30
C VAL A 70 2.66 6.92 9.62
N TYR A 71 2.56 5.78 10.31
CA TYR A 71 3.09 5.57 11.65
C TYR A 71 4.11 4.45 11.71
N THR A 72 4.99 4.50 12.71
CA THR A 72 6.08 3.54 12.93
C THR A 72 5.58 2.13 13.27
N ASP A 73 4.34 1.98 13.74
CA ASP A 73 3.70 0.69 14.03
C ASP A 73 3.05 0.03 12.80
N ARG A 74 3.42 0.49 11.60
CA ARG A 74 2.92 -0.01 10.30
C ARG A 74 1.41 0.14 10.14
N THR A 75 0.91 1.28 10.59
CA THR A 75 -0.44 1.74 10.31
C THR A 75 -0.41 3.06 9.54
N PHE A 76 -1.52 3.40 8.91
CA PHE A 76 -1.71 4.64 8.17
C PHE A 76 -3.12 5.16 8.37
N GLU A 77 -3.32 6.46 8.20
CA GLU A 77 -4.65 7.10 8.24
C GLU A 77 -5.17 7.40 6.85
N VAL A 78 -6.48 7.19 6.67
CA VAL A 78 -7.24 7.55 5.47
C VAL A 78 -8.63 8.03 5.87
N PHE A 79 -9.26 8.84 5.02
CA PHE A 79 -10.71 9.05 5.11
C PHE A 79 -11.44 7.84 4.54
N HIS A 80 -12.17 7.12 5.38
CA HIS A 80 -12.84 5.89 4.98
C HIS A 80 -14.26 6.19 4.44
N PRO A 81 -14.54 5.92 3.16
CA PRO A 81 -15.74 6.45 2.48
C PRO A 81 -17.06 5.88 2.99
N LEU A 82 -17.07 4.68 3.56
CA LEU A 82 -18.31 4.06 4.08
C LEU A 82 -18.66 4.51 5.50
N THR A 83 -17.66 4.94 6.27
CA THR A 83 -17.84 5.35 7.67
C THR A 83 -17.80 6.87 7.82
N GLU A 84 -17.46 7.57 6.74
CA GLU A 84 -17.32 9.04 6.69
C GLU A 84 -16.41 9.59 7.79
N ALA A 85 -15.35 8.85 8.12
CA ALA A 85 -14.47 9.13 9.23
C ALA A 85 -13.01 8.85 8.87
N VAL A 86 -12.09 9.54 9.54
CA VAL A 86 -10.67 9.19 9.50
C VAL A 86 -10.49 7.86 10.23
N CYS A 87 -9.90 6.89 9.56
CA CYS A 87 -9.61 5.58 10.11
C CYS A 87 -8.13 5.28 10.03
N ARG A 88 -7.60 4.71 11.12
CA ARG A 88 -6.24 4.19 11.18
C ARG A 88 -6.25 2.71 10.84
N LEU A 89 -5.61 2.35 9.73
CA LEU A 89 -5.65 1.01 9.13
C LEU A 89 -4.25 0.37 9.11
N PRO A 90 -4.14 -0.97 9.15
CA PRO A 90 -2.86 -1.65 8.97
C PRO A 90 -2.35 -1.52 7.53
N ILE A 91 -1.07 -1.19 7.33
CA ILE A 91 -0.45 -1.14 5.99
C ILE A 91 -0.56 -2.49 5.26
N ALA A 92 -0.61 -3.60 6.00
CA ALA A 92 -0.81 -4.94 5.43
C ALA A 92 -2.16 -5.12 4.68
N TRP A 93 -3.10 -4.18 4.83
CA TRP A 93 -4.35 -4.19 4.06
C TRP A 93 -4.22 -3.50 2.70
N VAL A 94 -3.13 -2.75 2.47
CA VAL A 94 -2.89 -2.05 1.21
C VAL A 94 -2.53 -3.06 0.14
N THR A 95 -3.27 -3.03 -0.96
CA THR A 95 -3.06 -3.91 -2.12
C THR A 95 -2.28 -3.20 -3.22
N GLN A 96 -2.35 -1.87 -3.29
CA GLN A 96 -1.70 -1.07 -4.32
C GLN A 96 -1.50 0.38 -3.87
N VAL A 97 -0.39 1.00 -4.30
CA VAL A 97 -0.20 2.46 -4.30
C VAL A 97 -0.52 2.99 -5.71
N LEU A 98 -1.44 3.94 -5.80
CA LEU A 98 -1.93 4.53 -7.04
C LEU A 98 -1.06 5.75 -7.41
N ARG A 99 -0.33 5.66 -8.53
CA ARG A 99 0.62 6.69 -8.98
C ARG A 99 -0.01 7.79 -9.85
N ASP A 100 -1.32 7.77 -10.07
CA ASP A 100 -1.98 8.68 -11.01
C ASP A 100 -2.72 9.84 -10.29
N PRO A 101 -2.38 11.11 -10.59
CA PRO A 101 -3.09 12.27 -10.03
C PRO A 101 -4.55 12.41 -10.53
N ALA A 102 -5.01 11.63 -11.51
CA ALA A 102 -6.39 11.69 -12.00
C ALA A 102 -7.49 11.31 -10.97
N PHE A 103 -7.12 10.79 -9.80
CA PHE A 103 -8.03 10.59 -8.67
C PHE A 103 -8.19 11.82 -7.78
N LYS A 104 -7.37 12.86 -7.99
CA LYS A 104 -7.64 14.18 -7.41
C LYS A 104 -8.80 14.78 -8.22
N THR A 105 -9.88 15.13 -7.54
CA THR A 105 -11.09 15.80 -8.06
C THR A 105 -12.04 14.97 -8.95
N ASP A 106 -12.99 14.30 -8.30
CA ASP A 106 -14.41 14.46 -8.67
C ASP A 106 -15.12 15.30 -7.59
N SER A 107 -14.55 16.48 -7.32
CA SER A 107 -15.12 17.51 -6.44
C SER A 107 -15.50 18.76 -7.24
N SER A 108 -15.90 18.56 -8.50
CA SER A 108 -16.51 19.58 -9.34
C SER A 108 -17.99 19.24 -9.51
N ASN A 109 -18.74 19.30 -8.42
CA ASN A 109 -20.19 19.39 -8.50
C ASN A 109 -20.72 20.18 -7.30
N ARG A 110 -20.61 21.51 -7.39
CA ARG A 110 -21.57 22.51 -6.91
C ARG A 110 -21.16 23.92 -7.33
#